data_AF-A0A1W9K3M3-F1
#
_entry.id   AF-A0A1W9K3M3-F1
#
_cell.length_a   1.000
_cell.length_b   1.000
_cell.length_c   1.000
_cell.angle_alpha   90.00
_cell.angle_beta   90.00
_cell.angle_gamma   90.00
#
_symmetry.space_group_name_H-M   'P 1'
#
loop_
_entity.id
_entity.type
_entity.pdbx_description
1 polymer ?
#
loop_
_entity_poly.entity_id
_entity_poly.type
_entity_poly.pdbx_seq_one_letter_code
_entity_poly.pdbx_strand_id
1 'polypeptide(L)'
;MGETQKLMIAVVGVFVAGFIMVGVSKDQSNEEKEAAAQIRTLVAMQEMATQKCPKLIENKTGTQVYFPSKTDTDKATYVTMEWVGEKDSNFKTASCTLHLALGGVSKLVIDDKVLIDKKF
;
A
#
# COMPACT_ATOMS: atom_id res chain seq x y z
N MET A 1 42.71 -40.32 19.05
CA MET A 1 41.54 -39.42 19.21
C MET A 1 40.38 -40.28 19.69
N GLY A 2 39.93 -40.10 20.94
CA GLY A 2 38.83 -40.88 21.51
C GLY A 2 37.50 -40.55 20.82
N GLU A 3 36.59 -41.52 20.72
CA GLU A 3 35.29 -41.35 20.06
C GLU A 3 34.50 -40.13 20.58
N THR A 4 34.66 -39.82 21.87
CA THR A 4 34.08 -38.63 22.51
C THR A 4 34.61 -37.30 21.95
N GLN A 5 35.89 -37.22 21.55
CA GLN A 5 36.47 -36.03 20.91
C GLN A 5 35.93 -35.83 19.49
N LYS A 6 35.68 -36.92 18.74
CA LYS A 6 35.06 -36.84 17.40
C LYS A 6 33.61 -36.36 17.48
N LEU A 7 32.84 -36.84 18.46
CA LEU A 7 31.46 -36.40 18.71
C LEU A 7 31.40 -34.92 19.08
N MET A 8 32.28 -34.44 19.96
CA MET A 8 32.33 -33.02 20.36
C MET A 8 32.66 -32.09 19.18
N ILE A 9 33.62 -32.46 18.32
CA ILE A 9 33.97 -31.66 17.13
C ILE A 9 32.82 -31.61 16.13
N ALA A 10 32.11 -32.72 15.94
CA ALA A 10 30.95 -32.76 15.04
C ALA A 10 29.81 -31.85 15.50
N VAL A 11 29.51 -31.87 16.80
CA VAL A 11 28.46 -31.00 17.40
C VAL A 11 28.82 -29.53 17.25
N VAL A 12 30.05 -29.14 17.57
CA VAL A 12 30.51 -27.76 17.41
C VAL A 12 30.49 -27.32 15.94
N GLY A 13 30.84 -28.22 15.01
CA GLY A 13 30.78 -27.95 13.58
C GLY A 13 29.37 -27.62 13.09
N VAL A 14 28.35 -28.34 13.57
CA VAL A 14 26.94 -28.06 13.22
C VAL A 14 26.48 -26.72 13.78
N PHE A 15 26.86 -26.37 15.01
CA PHE A 15 26.53 -25.07 15.59
C PHE A 15 27.18 -23.92 14.80
N VAL A 16 28.48 -24.01 14.49
CA VAL A 16 29.20 -22.98 13.73
C VAL A 16 28.60 -22.82 12.33
N ALA A 17 28.31 -23.93 11.63
CA ALA A 17 27.66 -23.88 10.32
C ALA A 17 26.26 -23.23 10.39
N GLY A 18 25.48 -23.55 11.42
CA GLY A 18 24.17 -22.93 11.67
C GLY A 18 24.27 -21.43 11.92
N PHE A 19 25.22 -20.99 12.75
CA PHE A 19 25.42 -19.56 13.03
C PHE A 19 25.97 -18.79 11.82
N ILE A 20 26.82 -19.40 10.98
CA ILE A 20 27.26 -18.78 9.72
C ILE A 20 26.08 -18.63 8.76
N MET A 21 25.26 -19.67 8.59
CA MET A 21 24.08 -19.60 7.73
C MET A 21 23.10 -18.50 8.17
N VAL A 22 22.80 -18.41 9.48
CA VAL A 22 21.95 -17.33 10.02
C VAL A 22 22.62 -15.96 9.93
N GLY A 23 23.95 -15.88 10.08
CA GLY A 23 24.71 -14.64 9.93
C GLY A 23 24.67 -14.08 8.50
N VAL A 24 24.72 -14.97 7.50
CA VAL A 24 24.62 -14.60 6.07
C VAL A 24 23.15 -14.35 5.65
N SER A 25 22.17 -14.99 6.29
CA SER A 25 20.74 -14.71 6.07
C SER A 25 20.24 -13.40 6.71
N LYS A 26 21.07 -12.69 7.48
CA LYS A 26 20.72 -11.41 8.11
C LYS A 26 20.82 -10.22 7.16
N ASP A 27 21.52 -10.39 6.04
CA ASP A 27 21.38 -9.53 4.87
C ASP A 27 20.07 -9.89 4.17
N GLN A 28 18.94 -9.49 4.75
CA GLN A 28 17.74 -9.27 3.94
C GLN A 28 18.16 -8.34 2.81
N SER A 29 18.16 -8.88 1.60
CA SER A 29 18.53 -8.16 0.39
C SER A 29 17.78 -6.83 0.36
N ASN A 30 18.43 -5.76 -0.12
CA ASN A 30 17.76 -4.45 -0.25
C ASN A 30 16.42 -4.56 -1.00
N GLU A 31 16.31 -5.54 -1.90
CA GLU A 31 15.10 -5.91 -2.63
C GLU A 31 13.94 -6.34 -1.71
N GLU A 32 14.19 -7.14 -0.66
CA GLU A 32 13.13 -7.53 0.30
C GLU A 32 12.65 -6.34 1.13
N LYS A 33 13.56 -5.44 1.51
CA LYS A 33 13.21 -4.22 2.26
C LYS A 33 12.43 -3.25 1.39
N GLU A 34 12.80 -3.11 0.14
CA GLU A 34 12.13 -2.25 -0.82
C GLU A 34 10.74 -2.78 -1.16
N ALA A 35 10.60 -4.09 -1.40
CA ALA A 35 9.30 -4.74 -1.59
C ALA A 35 8.37 -4.54 -0.38
N ALA A 36 8.88 -4.72 0.85
CA ALA A 36 8.11 -4.49 2.06
C ALA A 36 7.71 -3.00 2.23
N ALA A 37 8.59 -2.07 1.86
CA ALA A 37 8.31 -0.64 1.91
C ALA A 37 7.25 -0.23 0.88
N GLN A 38 7.29 -0.77 -0.34
CA GLN A 38 6.30 -0.51 -1.38
C GLN A 38 4.90 -1.00 -0.95
N ILE A 39 4.80 -2.19 -0.36
CA ILE A 39 3.52 -2.71 0.16
C ILE A 39 2.94 -1.79 1.23
N ARG A 40 3.75 -1.36 2.21
CA ARG A 40 3.29 -0.44 3.27
C ARG A 40 2.83 0.91 2.71
N THR A 41 3.56 1.43 1.73
CA THR A 41 3.24 2.71 1.09
C THR A 41 1.91 2.61 0.33
N LEU A 42 1.69 1.53 -0.39
CA LEU A 42 0.43 1.27 -1.09
C LEU A 42 -0.75 1.20 -0.13
N VAL A 43 -0.62 0.44 0.96
CA VAL A 43 -1.69 0.33 1.97
C VAL A 43 -1.97 1.70 2.60
N ALA A 44 -0.94 2.45 2.96
CA ALA A 44 -1.12 3.79 3.51
C ALA A 44 -1.83 4.75 2.54
N MET A 45 -1.49 4.70 1.24
CA MET A 45 -2.19 5.47 0.20
C MET A 45 -3.66 5.07 0.09
N GLN A 46 -3.96 3.77 0.06
CA GLN A 46 -5.32 3.27 -0.01
C GLN A 46 -6.13 3.65 1.22
N GLU A 47 -5.58 3.53 2.43
CA GLU A 47 -6.24 3.96 3.66
C GLU A 47 -6.55 5.46 3.64
N MET A 48 -5.59 6.29 3.22
CA MET A 48 -5.82 7.73 3.07
C MET A 48 -6.89 8.05 2.03
N ALA A 49 -6.89 7.35 0.90
CA ALA A 49 -7.89 7.57 -0.15
C ALA A 49 -9.29 7.16 0.34
N THR A 50 -9.43 6.01 0.99
CA THR A 50 -10.69 5.54 1.59
C THR A 50 -11.20 6.47 2.69
N GLN A 51 -10.33 7.22 3.38
CA GLN A 51 -10.77 8.19 4.38
C GLN A 51 -11.11 9.57 3.78
N LYS A 52 -10.30 10.05 2.82
CA LYS A 52 -10.42 11.41 2.29
C LYS A 52 -11.43 11.51 1.14
N CYS A 53 -11.44 10.55 0.23
CA CYS A 53 -12.28 10.62 -0.97
C CYS A 53 -13.78 10.55 -0.65
N PRO A 54 -14.28 9.63 0.20
CA PRO A 54 -15.68 9.62 0.58
C PRO A 54 -16.16 10.92 1.22
N LYS A 55 -15.39 11.47 2.15
CA LYS A 55 -15.70 12.76 2.79
C LYS A 55 -15.76 13.90 1.78
N LEU A 56 -14.87 13.92 0.78
CA LEU A 56 -14.88 14.95 -0.25
C LEU A 56 -16.08 14.82 -1.19
N ILE A 57 -16.47 13.60 -1.54
CA ILE A 57 -17.66 13.34 -2.35
C ILE A 57 -18.90 13.79 -1.56
N GLU A 58 -19.04 13.34 -0.32
CA GLU A 58 -20.16 13.74 0.57
C GLU A 58 -20.24 15.25 0.74
N ASN A 59 -19.12 15.94 0.96
CA ASN A 59 -19.11 17.41 1.07
C ASN A 59 -19.54 18.13 -0.22
N LYS A 60 -19.41 17.49 -1.39
CA LYS A 60 -19.74 18.08 -2.70
C LYS A 60 -21.12 17.70 -3.19
N THR A 61 -21.60 16.50 -2.87
CA THR A 61 -22.85 15.93 -3.38
C THR A 61 -23.92 15.81 -2.28
N GLY A 62 -23.53 15.83 -1.01
CA GLY A 62 -24.41 15.49 0.11
C GLY A 62 -24.71 13.99 0.22
N THR A 63 -24.07 13.16 -0.59
CA THR A 63 -24.25 11.70 -0.57
C THR A 63 -23.01 11.02 -0.01
N GLN A 64 -23.20 10.26 1.07
CA GLN A 64 -22.14 9.44 1.62
C GLN A 64 -21.88 8.23 0.72
N VAL A 65 -20.60 7.99 0.41
CA VAL A 65 -20.16 6.80 -0.33
C VAL A 65 -19.30 5.92 0.58
N TYR A 66 -19.34 4.60 0.37
CA TYR A 66 -18.65 3.66 1.24
C TYR A 66 -17.54 2.93 0.49
N PHE A 67 -17.93 2.12 -0.50
CA PHE A 67 -16.99 1.26 -1.23
C PHE A 67 -16.87 1.72 -2.68
N PRO A 68 -15.64 1.88 -3.20
CA PRO A 68 -15.45 2.19 -4.61
C PRO A 68 -15.87 1.00 -5.46
N SER A 69 -16.53 1.28 -6.58
CA SER A 69 -16.85 0.30 -7.62
C SER A 69 -15.60 -0.18 -8.34
N LYS A 70 -14.56 0.66 -8.41
CA LYS A 70 -13.27 0.34 -9.02
C LYS A 70 -12.14 1.10 -8.33
N THR A 71 -10.99 0.44 -8.20
CA THR A 71 -9.75 1.06 -7.73
C THR A 71 -8.65 0.81 -8.76
N ASP A 72 -7.99 1.87 -9.21
CA ASP A 72 -6.84 1.86 -10.12
C ASP A 72 -5.61 2.43 -9.39
N THR A 73 -4.45 1.80 -9.55
CA THR A 73 -3.22 2.24 -8.89
C THR A 73 -2.01 1.72 -9.64
N ASP A 74 -0.98 2.55 -9.74
CA ASP A 74 0.35 2.14 -10.22
C ASP A 74 1.21 1.50 -9.12
N LYS A 75 0.64 1.33 -7.93
CA LYS A 75 1.28 0.76 -6.72
C LYS A 75 2.44 1.57 -6.15
N ALA A 76 2.74 2.74 -6.72
CA ALA A 76 3.93 3.50 -6.40
C ALA A 76 3.63 4.97 -6.12
N THR A 77 2.82 5.62 -6.96
CA THR A 77 2.65 7.08 -6.94
C THR A 77 1.21 7.53 -6.76
N TYR A 78 0.22 6.74 -7.18
CA TYR A 78 -1.18 7.14 -7.09
C TYR A 78 -2.14 6.00 -6.80
N VAL A 79 -3.30 6.37 -6.28
CA VAL A 79 -4.50 5.53 -6.24
C VAL A 79 -5.71 6.35 -6.68
N THR A 80 -6.44 5.84 -7.65
CA THR A 80 -7.71 6.38 -8.14
C THR A 80 -8.82 5.44 -7.73
N MET A 81 -9.82 5.97 -7.06
CA MET A 81 -11.02 5.25 -6.67
C MET A 81 -12.22 5.85 -7.41
N GLU A 82 -13.09 4.98 -7.91
CA GLU A 82 -14.28 5.34 -8.66
C GLU A 82 -15.52 4.82 -7.93
N TRP A 83 -16.59 5.61 -7.92
CA TRP A 83 -17.89 5.27 -7.36
C TRP A 83 -18.97 5.50 -8.40
N VAL A 84 -19.93 4.58 -8.43
CA VAL A 84 -21.20 4.74 -9.13
C VAL A 84 -22.27 5.08 -8.10
N GLY A 85 -23.01 6.15 -8.33
CA GLY A 85 -24.11 6.56 -7.46
C GLY A 85 -25.29 5.59 -7.53
N GLU A 86 -25.90 5.34 -6.39
CA GLU A 86 -27.16 4.62 -6.27
C GLU A 86 -28.35 5.51 -6.69
N LYS A 87 -29.56 4.95 -6.78
CA LYS A 87 -30.76 5.68 -7.26
C LYS A 87 -31.06 6.96 -6.48
N ASP A 88 -30.73 6.98 -5.18
CA ASP A 88 -30.96 8.13 -4.29
C ASP A 88 -29.71 9.01 -4.11
N SER A 89 -28.66 8.75 -4.91
CA SER A 89 -27.43 9.54 -4.88
C SER A 89 -27.59 10.82 -5.69
N ASN A 90 -26.98 11.91 -5.21
CA ASN A 90 -26.97 13.21 -5.90
C ASN A 90 -25.88 13.30 -6.99
N PHE A 91 -25.32 12.16 -7.39
CA PHE A 91 -24.32 12.06 -8.45
C PHE A 91 -24.48 10.69 -9.15
N LYS A 92 -24.04 10.59 -10.40
CA LYS A 92 -24.01 9.35 -11.19
C LYS A 92 -22.65 8.66 -11.07
N THR A 93 -21.58 9.41 -11.25
CA THR A 93 -20.21 8.89 -11.16
C THR A 93 -19.32 9.85 -10.40
N ALA A 94 -18.42 9.31 -9.59
CA ALA A 94 -17.38 10.07 -8.91
C ALA A 94 -16.04 9.36 -9.05
N SER A 95 -14.99 10.10 -9.30
CA SER A 95 -13.61 9.61 -9.38
C SER A 95 -12.71 10.49 -8.53
N CYS A 96 -11.91 9.88 -7.66
CA CYS A 96 -11.01 10.56 -6.76
C CYS A 96 -9.62 9.95 -6.86
N THR A 97 -8.62 10.76 -7.20
CA THR A 97 -7.22 10.34 -7.30
C THR A 97 -6.42 10.95 -6.16
N LEU A 98 -5.80 10.11 -5.35
CA LEU A 98 -4.78 10.48 -4.38
C LEU A 98 -3.40 10.26 -4.99
N HIS A 99 -2.52 11.25 -4.83
CA HIS A 99 -1.13 11.16 -5.29
C HIS A 99 -0.18 11.25 -4.08
N LEU A 100 0.80 10.36 -4.01
CA LEU A 100 1.72 10.24 -2.88
C LEU A 100 2.51 11.53 -2.66
N ALA A 101 3.03 12.12 -3.74
CA ALA A 101 3.82 13.35 -3.68
C ALA A 101 3.05 14.54 -3.07
N LEU A 102 1.72 14.54 -3.14
CA LEU A 102 0.86 15.59 -2.55
C LEU A 102 0.38 15.24 -1.13
N GLY A 103 0.58 14.00 -0.65
CA GLY A 103 0.03 13.54 0.62
C GLY A 103 -1.50 13.60 0.71
N GLY A 104 -2.19 13.62 -0.44
CA GLY A 104 -3.63 13.86 -0.47
C GLY A 104 -4.25 13.82 -1.86
N VAL A 105 -5.54 14.19 -1.91
CA VAL A 105 -6.33 14.15 -3.13
C VAL A 105 -5.79 15.18 -4.13
N SER A 106 -5.35 14.66 -5.25
CA SER A 106 -4.81 15.38 -6.41
C SER A 106 -5.91 15.73 -7.41
N LYS A 107 -6.87 14.82 -7.62
CA LYS A 107 -7.97 15.00 -8.57
C LYS A 107 -9.28 14.52 -7.97
N LEU A 108 -10.35 15.27 -8.22
CA LEU A 108 -11.72 14.87 -7.91
C LEU A 108 -12.61 15.25 -9.09
N VAL A 109 -13.30 14.27 -9.66
CA VAL A 109 -14.25 14.43 -10.75
C VAL A 109 -15.59 13.87 -10.31
N ILE A 110 -16.67 14.61 -10.48
CA ILE A 110 -18.05 14.16 -10.19
C ILE A 110 -18.92 14.52 -11.38
N ASP A 111 -19.66 13.55 -11.93
CA ASP A 111 -20.51 13.73 -13.11
C ASP A 111 -19.77 14.43 -14.26
N ASP A 112 -18.57 13.92 -14.57
CA ASP A 112 -17.64 14.47 -15.58
C ASP A 112 -17.14 15.90 -15.31
N LYS A 113 -17.50 16.51 -14.18
CA LYS A 113 -17.00 17.82 -13.77
C LYS A 113 -15.79 17.69 -12.87
N VAL A 114 -14.69 18.31 -13.28
CA VAL A 114 -13.46 18.39 -12.47
C VAL A 114 -13.67 19.42 -11.36
N LEU A 115 -13.70 18.95 -10.11
CA LEU A 115 -13.89 19.78 -8.91
C LEU A 115 -12.57 20.09 -8.21
N ILE A 116 -11.59 19.18 -8.32
CA ILE A 116 -10.23 19.36 -7.80
C ILE A 116 -9.28 18.89 -8.90
N ASP A 117 -8.30 19.73 -9.21
CA ASP A 117 -7.17 19.39 -10.09
C ASP A 117 -5.92 20.10 -9.57
N LYS A 118 -5.10 19.35 -8.83
CA LYS A 118 -3.82 19.82 -8.29
C LYS A 118 -2.72 19.25 -9.16
N LYS A 119 -1.85 20.13 -9.66
CA LYS A 119 -0.61 19.73 -10.34
C LYS A 119 0.41 19.25 -9.31
N PHE A 120 1.16 18.24 -9.68
CA PHE A 120 2.25 17.61 -8.91
C PHE A 120 3.45 17.40 -9.82
#